data_AF-A0A7Y7M5E8-F1
#
_entry.id   AF-A0A7Y7M5E8-F1
#
_cell.length_a   1.000
_cell.length_b   1.000
_cell.length_c   1.000
_cell.angle_alpha   90.00
_cell.angle_beta   90.00
_cell.angle_gamma   90.00
#
_symmetry.space_group_name_H-M   'P 1'
#
loop_
_entity.id
_entity.type
_entity.pdbx_description
1 polymer ?
#
loop_
_entity_poly.entity_id
_entity_poly.type
_entity_poly.pdbx_seq_one_letter_code
_entity_poly.pdbx_strand_id
1 'polypeptide(L)' 'MSTQVELGAEATVEEVQQVSTIEVSPVVDRGLVAQLVGDARSQGVAIDGEGGLLAQLTNLVVESALEG' A
#
# COMPACT_ATOMS: atom_id res chain seq x y z
N MET A 1 29.94 31.74 45.45
CA MET A 1 30.46 31.89 44.07
C MET A 1 30.98 30.54 43.62
N SER A 2 30.12 29.73 42.99
CA SER A 2 30.52 28.42 42.45
C SER A 2 30.76 28.58 40.96
N THR A 3 32.02 28.49 40.55
CA THR A 3 32.45 28.56 39.15
C THR A 3 32.41 27.16 38.54
N GLN A 4 31.77 27.08 37.38
CA GLN A 4 31.62 25.90 36.53
C GLN A 4 32.94 25.47 35.89
N VAL A 5 33.07 24.16 35.73
CA VAL A 5 33.93 23.38 34.81
C VAL A 5 32.97 22.28 34.32
N GLU A 6 32.89 21.88 33.05
CA GLU A 6 33.87 21.81 31.98
C GLU A 6 33.09 21.65 30.65
N LEU A 7 33.59 22.27 29.57
CA LEU A 7 33.15 22.02 28.19
C LEU A 7 33.91 20.81 27.64
N GLY A 8 33.21 19.91 26.96
CA GLY A 8 33.78 18.90 26.06
C GLY A 8 32.62 18.06 25.50
N ALA A 9 32.27 18.21 24.23
CA ALA A 9 32.73 17.29 23.17
C ALA A 9 32.19 15.86 23.44
N GLU A 10 31.29 15.26 22.66
CA GLU A 10 31.03 15.35 21.24
C GLU A 10 29.62 14.83 20.95
N ALA A 11 29.07 15.28 19.84
CA ALA A 11 27.90 14.67 19.23
C ALA A 11 28.22 13.23 18.82
N THR A 12 27.56 12.26 19.43
CA THR A 12 27.33 10.96 18.79
C THR A 12 25.84 10.86 18.49
N VAL A 13 25.49 11.43 17.34
CA VAL A 13 24.26 11.13 16.62
C VAL A 13 24.52 9.81 15.90
N GLU A 14 24.29 8.70 16.56
CA GLU A 14 24.25 7.37 15.97
C GLU A 14 23.24 6.57 16.79
N GLU A 15 22.24 5.90 16.24
CA GLU A 15 21.72 5.78 14.91
C GLU A 15 20.34 5.19 15.23
N VAL A 16 19.26 5.95 15.04
CA VAL A 16 17.94 5.31 15.01
C VAL A 16 17.91 4.48 13.76
N GLN A 17 18.41 3.24 13.88
CA GLN A 17 18.26 2.20 12.89
C GLN A 17 16.76 1.89 12.85
N GLN A 18 16.04 2.74 12.12
CA GLN A 18 14.71 2.44 11.61
C GLN A 18 14.93 1.24 10.72
N VAL A 19 14.76 0.07 11.31
CA VAL A 19 14.35 -1.11 10.59
C VAL A 19 13.00 -0.73 10.00
N SER A 20 13.03 -0.09 8.83
CA SER A 20 11.89 -0.04 7.93
C SER A 20 11.62 -1.50 7.60
N THR A 21 10.81 -2.14 8.45
CA THR A 21 10.05 -3.31 8.06
C THR A 21 9.42 -2.92 6.75
N ILE A 22 9.90 -3.52 5.67
CA ILE A 22 9.33 -3.32 4.35
C ILE A 22 7.91 -3.85 4.50
N GLU A 23 6.97 -2.95 4.79
CA GLU A 23 5.55 -3.28 4.78
C GLU A 23 5.25 -3.59 3.32
N VAL A 24 5.27 -4.88 2.99
CA VAL A 24 4.91 -5.35 1.66
C VAL A 24 3.41 -5.10 1.55
N SER A 25 3.06 -3.91 1.07
CA SER A 25 1.69 -3.57 0.74
C SER A 25 1.18 -4.62 -0.24
N PRO A 26 -0.03 -5.14 -0.03
CA PRO A 26 -0.59 -6.13 -0.93
C PRO A 26 -0.64 -5.54 -2.34
N VAL A 27 -0.22 -6.33 -3.33
CA VAL A 27 -0.25 -5.95 -4.76
C VAL A 27 -1.66 -5.51 -5.18
N VAL A 28 -2.68 -6.07 -4.53
CA VAL A 28 -4.09 -5.69 -4.69
C VAL A 28 -4.57 -4.95 -3.45
N ASP A 29 -4.95 -3.69 -3.64
CA ASP A 29 -5.54 -2.86 -2.60
C ASP A 29 -6.98 -3.31 -2.26
N ARG A 30 -7.23 -3.62 -0.99
CA ARG A 30 -8.55 -4.10 -0.53
C ARG A 30 -9.63 -3.01 -0.51
N GLY A 31 -9.26 -1.76 -0.28
CA GLY A 31 -10.17 -0.61 -0.32
C GLY A 31 -10.65 -0.36 -1.74
N LEU A 32 -9.75 -0.44 -2.71
CA LEU A 32 -10.11 -0.33 -4.13
C LEU A 32 -11.06 -1.45 -4.55
N VAL A 33 -10.79 -2.70 -4.16
CA VAL A 33 -11.69 -3.83 -4.43
C VAL A 33 -13.08 -3.60 -3.81
N ALA A 34 -13.14 -3.09 -2.57
CA ALA A 34 -14.41 -2.78 -1.92
C ALA A 34 -15.20 -1.69 -2.68
N GLN A 35 -14.50 -0.67 -3.19
CA GLN A 35 -15.12 0.36 -4.02
C GLN A 35 -15.69 -0.23 -5.32
N LEU A 36 -14.91 -1.01 -6.08
CA LEU A 36 -15.41 -1.62 -7.32
C LEU A 36 -16.61 -2.53 -7.08
N VAL A 37 -16.60 -3.31 -5.99
CA VAL A 37 -17.75 -4.16 -5.61
C VAL A 37 -18.98 -3.31 -5.28
N GLY A 38 -18.79 -2.18 -4.56
CA GLY A 38 -19.86 -1.22 -4.28
C GLY A 38 -20.44 -0.62 -5.56
N ASP A 39 -19.58 -0.18 -6.47
CA ASP A 39 -19.96 0.42 -7.74
C ASP A 39 -20.69 -0.58 -8.64
N ALA A 40 -20.19 -1.82 -8.75
CA ALA A 40 -20.85 -2.89 -9.50
C ALA A 40 -22.26 -3.19 -8.96
N ARG A 41 -22.40 -3.28 -7.63
CA ARG A 41 -23.72 -3.49 -6.99
C ARG A 41 -24.67 -2.32 -7.26
N SER A 42 -24.18 -1.09 -7.19
CA SER A 42 -25.00 0.10 -7.48
C SER A 42 -25.51 0.14 -8.92
N GLN A 43 -24.73 -0.42 -9.85
CA GLN A 43 -25.05 -0.52 -11.27
C GLN A 43 -25.84 -1.78 -11.64
N GLY A 44 -26.15 -2.65 -10.68
CA GLY A 44 -26.83 -3.93 -10.94
C GLY A 44 -25.96 -4.97 -11.64
N VAL A 45 -24.65 -4.77 -11.66
CA VAL A 45 -23.68 -5.72 -12.20
C VAL A 45 -23.39 -6.81 -11.17
N ALA A 46 -23.47 -8.07 -11.59
CA ALA A 46 -23.13 -9.20 -10.73
C ALA A 46 -21.63 -9.18 -10.38
N ILE A 47 -21.26 -9.61 -9.18
CA ILE A 47 -19.85 -9.67 -8.77
C ILE A 47 -19.15 -10.87 -9.42
N ASP A 48 -19.87 -11.98 -9.48
CA ASP A 48 -19.51 -13.25 -10.07
C ASP A 48 -20.40 -13.59 -11.29
N GLY A 49 -20.04 -14.64 -12.01
CA GLY A 49 -20.73 -15.06 -13.24
C GLY A 49 -20.17 -14.44 -14.52
N GLU A 50 -20.70 -14.89 -15.67
CA GLU A 50 -20.31 -14.41 -16.98
C GLU A 50 -20.72 -12.93 -17.15
N GLY A 51 -19.78 -12.07 -17.53
CA GLY A 51 -20.00 -10.62 -17.60
C GLY A 51 -20.01 -9.89 -16.25
N GLY A 52 -19.81 -10.61 -15.13
CA GLY A 52 -19.69 -10.01 -13.80
C GLY A 52 -18.38 -9.23 -13.61
N LEU A 53 -18.27 -8.53 -12.48
CA LEU A 53 -17.09 -7.72 -12.13
C LEU A 53 -15.79 -8.55 -12.16
N LEU A 54 -15.82 -9.78 -11.61
CA LEU A 54 -14.66 -10.66 -11.60
C LEU A 54 -14.20 -11.03 -13.02
N ALA A 55 -15.14 -11.31 -13.93
CA ALA A 55 -14.83 -11.63 -15.31
C ALA A 55 -14.19 -10.45 -16.04
N GLN A 56 -14.72 -9.24 -15.83
CA GLN A 56 -14.17 -8.00 -16.39
C GLN A 56 -12.75 -7.73 -15.88
N LEU A 57 -12.52 -7.84 -14.57
CA LEU A 57 -11.19 -7.68 -13.97
C LEU A 57 -10.19 -8.71 -14.49
N THR A 58 -10.63 -9.96 -14.63
CA THR A 58 -9.79 -11.03 -15.19
C THR A 58 -9.39 -10.70 -16.62
N ASN A 59 -10.33 -10.23 -17.45
CA ASN A 59 -10.04 -9.87 -18.83
C ASN A 59 -9.04 -8.72 -18.90
N LEU A 60 -9.25 -7.65 -18.12
CA LEU A 60 -8.35 -6.50 -18.07
C LEU A 60 -6.92 -6.89 -17.68
N VAL A 61 -6.75 -7.83 -16.74
CA VAL A 61 -5.43 -8.38 -16.37
C VAL A 61 -4.82 -9.20 -17.51
N VAL A 62 -5.61 -10.02 -18.20
CA VAL A 62 -5.13 -10.80 -19.36
C VAL A 62 -4.70 -9.87 -20.50
N GLU A 63 -5.50 -8.88 -20.83
CA GLU A 63 -5.17 -7.86 -21.84
C GLU A 63 -3.89 -7.11 -21.45
N SER A 64 -3.79 -6.67 -20.20
CA SER A 64 -2.57 -6.00 -19.68
C SER A 64 -1.33 -6.90 -19.76
N ALA A 65 -1.49 -8.22 -19.60
CA ALA A 65 -0.39 -9.17 -19.72
C ALA A 65 0.03 -9.44 -21.17
N LEU A 66 -0.86 -9.21 -22.15
CA LEU A 66 -0.58 -9.37 -23.57
C LEU A 66 -0.01 -8.09 -24.21
N GLU A 67 -0.32 -6.93 -23.65
CA GLU A 67 0.19 -5.61 -24.07
C GLU A 67 1.57 -5.27 -23.48
N GLY A 68 2.07 -6.10 -22.54
CA GLY A 68 3.36 -5.95 -21.85
C GLY A 68 4.58 -6.44 -22.61
#